data_AF-A0A2P1FSQ6-F1
#
_entry.id   AF-A0A2P1FSQ6-F1
#
_cell.length_a   1.000
_cell.length_b   1.000
_cell.length_c   1.000
_cell.angle_alpha   90.00
_cell.angle_beta   90.00
_cell.angle_gamma   90.00
#
_symmetry.space_group_name_H-M   'P 1'
#
loop_
_entity.id
_entity.type
_entity.pdbx_description
1 polymer ?
#
loop_
_entity_poly.entity_id
_entity_poly.type
_entity_poly.pdbx_seq_one_letter_code
_entity_poly.pdbx_strand_id
1 'polypeptide(L)'
;INSLATFARVNKYGFIESPYRKVVDGKVTNDVVYLSAMEEAKHSVAQANVELDEQGGFVDEFVICRHAGEVMMAPRENVDLMDVSPKQLVSVAAALIPFLENDDANRALMG
;
A
#
# COMPACT_ATOMS: atom_id res chain seq x y z
N ILE A 1 4.18 20.86 9.39
CA ILE A 1 2.82 20.35 9.68
C ILE A 1 2.53 19.32 8.60
N ASN A 2 2.39 18.05 8.97
CA ASN A 2 2.11 16.98 8.00
C ASN A 2 0.64 16.56 8.12
N SER A 3 -0.04 16.39 6.99
CA SER A 3 -1.44 15.97 6.94
C SER A 3 -1.57 14.45 6.93
N LEU A 4 -2.59 13.93 7.59
CA LEU A 4 -2.87 12.49 7.67
C LEU A 4 -3.26 11.94 6.29
N ALA A 5 -2.72 10.78 5.91
CA ALA A 5 -3.09 10.09 4.67
C ALA A 5 -4.57 9.66 4.70
N THR A 6 -5.22 9.62 3.52
CA THR A 6 -6.69 9.45 3.36
C THR A 6 -7.30 8.26 4.11
N PHE A 7 -6.53 7.20 4.35
CA PHE A 7 -7.00 6.00 5.04
C PHE A 7 -6.27 5.67 6.35
N ALA A 8 -5.34 6.53 6.80
CA ALA A 8 -4.60 6.27 8.02
C ALA A 8 -5.49 6.42 9.26
N ARG A 9 -5.38 5.48 10.21
CA ARG A 9 -6.06 5.51 11.50
C ARG A 9 -5.05 5.68 12.62
N VAL A 10 -5.48 6.25 13.74
CA VAL A 10 -4.69 6.28 14.97
C VAL A 10 -5.25 5.22 15.91
N ASN A 11 -4.41 4.29 16.34
CA ASN A 11 -4.84 3.25 17.28
C ASN A 11 -4.92 3.77 18.72
N LYS A 12 -5.40 2.93 19.65
CA LYS A 12 -5.60 3.29 21.07
C LYS A 12 -4.31 3.71 21.79
N TYR A 13 -3.15 3.40 21.21
CA TYR A 13 -1.83 3.71 21.75
C TYR A 13 -1.19 4.94 21.09
N GLY A 14 -1.89 5.58 20.14
CA GLY A 14 -1.41 6.78 19.45
C GLY A 14 -0.53 6.50 18.22
N PHE A 15 -0.38 5.24 17.79
CA PHE A 15 0.36 4.91 16.57
C PHE A 15 -0.52 5.05 15.33
N ILE A 16 0.10 5.50 14.23
CA ILE A 16 -0.53 5.59 12.92
C ILE A 16 -0.52 4.20 12.29
N GLU A 17 -1.68 3.75 11.82
CA GLU A 17 -1.89 2.50 11.11
C GLU A 17 -2.42 2.77 9.71
N SER A 18 -1.94 1.96 8.76
CA SER A 18 -2.37 1.97 7.37
C SER A 18 -3.11 0.67 7.04
N PRO A 19 -4.16 0.71 6.20
CA PRO A 19 -4.87 -0.49 5.81
C PRO A 19 -4.13 -1.29 4.74
N TYR A 20 -4.20 -2.61 4.80
CA TYR A 20 -3.63 -3.53 3.83
C TYR A 20 -4.61 -4.68 3.57
N ARG A 21 -4.69 -5.17 2.34
CA ARG A 21 -5.41 -6.41 2.01
C ARG A 21 -4.53 -7.60 2.34
N LYS A 22 -5.10 -8.62 2.97
CA LYS A 22 -4.37 -9.88 3.21
C LYS A 22 -4.22 -10.68 1.93
N VAL A 23 -3.04 -11.25 1.74
CA VAL A 23 -2.79 -12.31 0.76
C VAL A 23 -2.78 -13.64 1.51
N VAL A 24 -3.60 -14.59 1.06
CA VAL A 24 -3.68 -15.94 1.64
C VAL A 24 -3.55 -16.93 0.50
N ASP A 25 -2.59 -17.85 0.60
CA ASP A 25 -2.31 -18.86 -0.42
C ASP A 25 -2.11 -18.26 -1.82
N GLY A 26 -1.41 -17.13 -1.91
CA GLY A 26 -1.13 -16.41 -3.16
C GLY A 26 -2.33 -15.66 -3.76
N LYS A 27 -3.45 -15.56 -3.02
CA LYS A 27 -4.66 -14.84 -3.45
C LYS A 27 -4.93 -13.63 -2.57
N VAL A 28 -5.17 -12.49 -3.21
CA VAL A 28 -5.52 -11.24 -2.55
C VAL A 28 -6.97 -11.30 -2.11
N THR A 29 -7.19 -11.26 -0.80
CA THR A 29 -8.52 -11.30 -0.19
C THR A 29 -9.15 -9.90 -0.09
N ASN A 30 -10.42 -9.83 0.27
CA ASN A 30 -11.09 -8.56 0.60
C ASN A 30 -10.93 -8.19 2.09
N ASP A 31 -10.18 -8.98 2.85
CA ASP A 31 -9.96 -8.73 4.27
C ASP A 31 -8.91 -7.64 4.45
N VAL A 32 -9.35 -6.49 4.96
CA VAL A 32 -8.50 -5.33 5.24
C VAL A 32 -8.05 -5.37 6.69
N VAL A 33 -6.74 -5.34 6.91
CA VAL A 33 -6.12 -5.19 8.24
C VAL A 33 -5.40 -3.86 8.34
N TYR A 34 -5.46 -3.25 9.52
CA TYR A 34 -4.71 -2.04 9.83
C TYR A 34 -3.43 -2.45 10.54
N LEU A 35 -2.30 -1.99 10.01
CA LEU A 35 -0.98 -2.29 10.57
C LEU A 35 -0.22 -1.00 10.82
N SER A 36 0.47 -0.97 11.96
CA SER A 36 1.46 0.05 12.26
C SER A 36 2.72 -0.17 11.42
N ALA A 37 3.57 0.86 11.30
CA ALA A 37 4.85 0.76 10.58
C ALA A 37 5.76 -0.37 11.09
N MET A 38 5.72 -0.67 12.41
CA MET A 38 6.51 -1.75 13.00
C MET A 38 5.97 -3.14 12.66
N GLU A 39 4.66 -3.27 12.46
CA GLU A 39 4.02 -4.51 12.04
C GLU A 39 4.20 -4.72 10.54
N GLU A 40 3.99 -3.69 9.73
CA GLU A 40 4.21 -3.71 8.27
C GLU A 40 5.64 -4.15 7.93
N ALA A 41 6.65 -3.66 8.66
CA ALA A 41 8.06 -3.97 8.39
C ALA A 41 8.40 -5.48 8.43
N LYS A 42 7.54 -6.32 9.03
CA LYS A 42 7.71 -7.77 9.10
C LYS A 42 7.12 -8.51 7.90
N HIS A 43 6.41 -7.81 7.03
CA HIS A 43 5.62 -8.38 5.94
C HIS A 43 6.12 -7.88 4.59
N SER A 44 5.93 -8.70 3.55
CA SER A 44 6.12 -8.27 2.17
C SER A 44 4.82 -7.69 1.64
N VAL A 45 4.82 -6.40 1.31
CA VAL A 45 3.63 -5.67 0.84
C VAL A 45 3.72 -5.41 -0.66
N ALA A 46 2.84 -6.02 -1.44
CA ALA A 46 2.68 -5.75 -2.87
C ALA A 46 2.00 -4.39 -3.12
N GLN A 47 2.36 -3.75 -4.22
CA GLN A 47 1.72 -2.49 -4.63
C GLN A 47 0.29 -2.72 -5.15
N ALA A 48 -0.56 -1.71 -5.00
CA ALA A 48 -1.97 -1.80 -5.43
C ALA A 48 -2.19 -1.87 -6.95
N ASN A 49 -1.16 -1.57 -7.75
CA ASN A 49 -1.18 -1.59 -9.22
C ASN A 49 -0.73 -2.94 -9.82
N VAL A 50 -0.37 -3.92 -9.01
CA VAL A 50 0.01 -5.26 -9.49
C VAL A 50 -1.21 -5.93 -10.13
N GLU A 51 -1.00 -6.54 -11.30
CA GLU A 51 -2.07 -7.19 -12.06
C GLU A 51 -2.52 -8.49 -11.38
N LEU A 52 -3.83 -8.65 -11.23
CA LEU A 52 -4.46 -9.81 -10.62
C LEU A 52 -5.34 -10.54 -11.63
N ASP A 53 -5.44 -11.86 -11.49
CA ASP A 53 -6.36 -12.70 -12.24
C ASP A 53 -7.81 -12.56 -11.73
N GLU A 54 -8.77 -13.17 -12.43
CA GLU A 54 -10.20 -13.15 -12.06
C GLU A 54 -10.50 -13.79 -10.69
N GLN A 55 -9.57 -14.59 -10.16
CA GLN A 55 -9.68 -15.24 -8.86
C GLN A 55 -8.91 -14.50 -7.75
N GLY A 56 -8.32 -13.34 -8.07
CA GLY A 56 -7.53 -12.52 -7.15
C GLY A 56 -6.09 -13.00 -6.93
N GLY A 57 -5.59 -13.94 -7.73
CA GLY A 57 -4.19 -14.36 -7.73
C GLY A 57 -3.30 -13.39 -8.50
N PHE A 58 -2.01 -13.36 -8.19
CA PHE A 58 -1.04 -12.58 -8.97
C PHE A 58 -0.77 -13.24 -10.33
N VAL A 59 -0.85 -12.46 -11.40
CA VAL A 59 -0.58 -12.91 -12.78
C VAL A 59 0.91 -13.24 -12.95
N ASP A 60 1.78 -12.36 -12.45
CA ASP A 60 3.24 -12.54 -12.52
C ASP A 60 3.76 -13.49 -11.44
N GLU A 61 4.82 -14.24 -11.75
CA GLU A 61 5.52 -15.10 -10.78
C GLU A 61 6.31 -14.29 -9.74
N PHE A 62 6.83 -13.13 -10.14
CA PHE A 62 7.56 -12.19 -9.30
C PHE A 62 6.80 -10.88 -9.20
N VAL A 63 6.57 -10.43 -7.97
CA VAL A 63 5.80 -9.23 -7.66
C VAL A 63 6.72 -8.20 -7.01
N ILE A 64 6.60 -6.94 -7.46
CA ILE A 64 7.29 -5.82 -6.83
C ILE A 64 6.64 -5.57 -5.47
N CYS A 65 7.43 -5.74 -4.41
CA CYS A 65 6.99 -5.60 -3.03
C CYS A 65 7.87 -4.61 -2.27
N ARG A 66 7.30 -4.03 -1.21
CA ARG A 66 8.03 -3.31 -0.17
C ARG A 66 8.20 -4.23 1.04
N HIS A 67 9.43 -4.35 1.52
CA HIS A 67 9.74 -5.04 2.78
C HIS A 67 10.69 -4.18 3.61
N ALA A 68 10.33 -3.90 4.86
CA ALA A 68 11.12 -3.06 5.77
C ALA A 68 11.58 -1.69 5.19
N GLY A 69 10.82 -1.11 4.26
CA GLY A 69 11.12 0.17 3.61
C GLY A 69 11.95 0.07 2.33
N GLU A 70 12.43 -1.12 1.97
CA GLU A 70 13.13 -1.37 0.71
C GLU A 70 12.17 -1.94 -0.34
N VAL A 71 12.38 -1.57 -1.61
CA VAL A 71 11.62 -2.11 -2.74
C VAL A 71 12.41 -3.26 -3.35
N MET A 72 11.79 -4.43 -3.42
CA MET A 72 12.40 -5.65 -3.94
C MET A 72 11.39 -6.47 -4.74
N MET A 73 11.89 -7.35 -5.62
CA MET A 73 11.04 -8.38 -6.22
C MET A 73 10.99 -9.60 -5.31
N ALA A 74 9.79 -10.07 -5.02
CA ALA A 74 9.55 -11.30 -4.26
C ALA A 74 8.72 -12.27 -5.12
N PRO A 75 8.93 -13.59 -4.97
CA PRO A 75 7.99 -14.58 -5.52
C PRO A 75 6.58 -14.29 -5.00
N ARG A 76 5.55 -14.46 -5.83
CA ARG A 76 4.15 -14.21 -5.46
C ARG A 76 3.68 -14.97 -4.21
N GLU A 77 4.34 -16.09 -3.89
CA GLU A 77 4.08 -16.93 -2.72
C GLU A 77 4.58 -16.31 -1.41
N ASN A 78 5.56 -15.41 -1.50
CA ASN A 78 6.18 -14.72 -0.36
C ASN A 78 5.54 -13.35 -0.09
N VAL A 79 4.43 -13.03 -0.76
CA VAL A 79 3.69 -11.79 -0.57
C VAL A 79 2.64 -12.02 0.51
N ASP A 80 2.71 -11.25 1.59
CA ASP A 80 1.79 -11.38 2.73
C ASP A 80 0.59 -10.41 2.61
N LEU A 81 0.83 -9.25 2.02
CA LEU A 81 -0.09 -8.12 2.03
C LEU A 81 -0.08 -7.38 0.69
N MET A 82 -1.13 -6.62 0.41
CA MET A 82 -1.21 -5.72 -0.74
C MET A 82 -1.81 -4.38 -0.30
N ASP A 83 -1.29 -3.27 -0.84
CA ASP A 83 -1.89 -1.93 -0.65
C ASP A 83 -3.36 -1.93 -1.08
N VAL A 84 -4.24 -1.24 -0.34
CA VAL A 84 -5.67 -1.19 -0.70
C VAL A 84 -5.92 -0.32 -1.93
N SER A 85 -5.13 0.74 -2.10
CA SER A 85 -5.28 1.68 -3.21
C SER A 85 -3.97 2.43 -3.49
N PRO A 86 -3.66 2.76 -4.75
CA PRO A 86 -2.55 3.66 -5.08
C PRO A 86 -2.71 5.05 -4.43
N LYS A 87 -3.96 5.44 -4.11
CA LYS A 87 -4.29 6.72 -3.43
C LYS A 87 -4.03 6.68 -1.92
N GLN A 88 -3.60 5.55 -1.38
CA GLN A 88 -3.36 5.39 0.05
C GLN A 88 -2.11 6.16 0.52
N LEU A 89 -1.17 6.44 -0.39
CA LEU A 89 0.02 7.25 -0.11
C LEU A 89 -0.26 8.77 -0.07
N VAL A 90 -1.43 9.22 -0.51
CA VAL A 90 -1.75 10.65 -0.61
C VAL A 90 -2.78 11.08 0.44
N SER A 91 -2.55 12.25 1.04
CA SER A 91 -3.50 12.97 1.90
C SER A 91 -4.77 13.34 1.11
N VAL A 92 -5.90 13.53 1.79
CA VAL A 92 -7.21 13.88 1.18
C VAL A 92 -7.10 15.09 0.24
N ALA A 93 -6.20 16.03 0.56
CA ALA A 93 -5.93 17.21 -0.27
C ALA A 93 -5.23 16.87 -1.61
N ALA A 94 -4.28 15.93 -1.61
CA ALA A 94 -3.52 15.55 -2.80
C ALA A 94 -4.28 14.54 -3.69
N ALA A 95 -5.25 13.81 -3.15
CA ALA A 95 -6.11 12.90 -3.92
C ALA A 95 -7.06 13.61 -4.91
N LEU A 96 -7.21 14.93 -4.78
CA LEU A 96 -8.04 15.77 -5.64
C LEU A 96 -7.27 16.43 -6.80
N ILE A 97 -5.96 16.20 -6.92
CA ILE A 97 -5.15 16.70 -8.04
C ILE A 97 -5.25 15.69 -9.19
N PRO A 98 -5.94 16.00 -10.30
CA PRO A 98 -5.93 15.15 -11.48
C PRO A 98 -4.52 15.13 -12.10
N PHE A 99 -4.02 13.94 -12.47
CA PHE A 99 -2.71 13.71 -13.11
C PHE A 99 -1.44 13.94 -12.26
N LEU A 100 -1.49 13.66 -10.95
CA LEU A 100 -0.33 13.74 -10.04
C LEU A 100 0.88 12.89 -10.48
N GLU A 101 0.63 11.79 -11.19
CA GLU A 101 1.66 10.90 -11.75
C GLU A 101 2.58 11.56 -12.79
N ASN A 102 2.17 12.70 -13.34
CA ASN A 102 2.94 13.51 -14.29
C ASN A 102 3.47 14.81 -13.69
N ASP A 103 3.22 15.09 -12.41
CA ASP A 103 3.64 16.34 -11.77
C ASP A 103 4.88 16.14 -10.90
N ASP A 104 5.74 17.15 -10.90
CA ASP A 104 6.99 17.13 -10.15
C ASP A 104 6.70 17.18 -8.64
N ALA A 105 7.37 16.37 -7.83
CA ALA A 105 7.09 16.22 -6.39
C ALA A 105 7.13 17.55 -5.62
N ASN A 106 7.87 18.54 -6.15
CA ASN A 106 7.93 19.89 -5.59
C ASN A 106 6.68 20.77 -5.87
N ARG A 107 5.90 20.50 -6.93
CA ARG A 107 4.63 21.20 -7.20
C ARG A 107 3.47 20.66 -6.38
N ALA A 108 3.43 19.35 -6.16
CA ALA A 108 2.43 18.70 -5.32
C ALA A 108 2.49 19.15 -3.84
N LEU A 109 3.65 19.64 -3.38
CA LEU A 109 3.86 20.10 -2.00
C LEU A 109 3.42 21.55 -1.75
N MET A 110 3.18 22.34 -2.81
CA MET A 110 2.76 23.75 -2.73
C MET A 110 1.27 23.99 -3.06
N GLY A 111 0.51 22.93 -3.37
CA GLY A 111 -0.91 22.98 -3.73
C GLY A 111 -1.86 22.68 -2.57
#